data_AF-A0A2R9SQR3-F1
#
_entry.id   AF-A0A2R9SQR3-F1
#
_cell.length_a   1.000
_cell.length_b   1.000
_cell.length_c   1.000
_cell.angle_alpha   90.00
_cell.angle_beta   90.00
_cell.angle_gamma   90.00
#
_symmetry.space_group_name_H-M   'P 1'
#
loop_
_entity.id
_entity.type
_entity.pdbx_description
1 polymer ?
#
loop_
_entity_poly.entity_id
_entity_poly.type
_entity_poly.pdbx_seq_one_letter_code
_entity_poly.pdbx_strand_id
1 'polypeptide(L)'
;MKRKGWLIAFAAALLLTLIVVPVQQSFSAEGNPTATAITQSALNDQFHLDHVVKIYVPSTVKGDIPITDAAHQKFVDQTLTKLSGWFGGATAIPGEGAWVDNHKTLIKEKVTIVYAFAEKLEKDSLNQVVDYAKKLKDDLAQSAISLEVDGKLYFIE
;
A
#
# COMPACT_ATOMS: atom_id res chain seq x y z
N MET A 1 40.65 52.84 -16.88
CA MET A 1 40.19 51.55 -17.45
C MET A 1 40.57 50.41 -16.52
N LYS A 2 39.71 49.39 -16.39
CA LYS A 2 39.90 48.10 -15.68
C LYS A 2 39.70 48.07 -14.15
N ARG A 3 38.50 48.40 -13.65
CA ARG A 3 38.03 47.99 -12.30
C ARG A 3 36.52 47.73 -12.29
N LYS A 4 36.00 46.88 -13.18
CA LYS A 4 34.58 46.43 -13.14
C LYS A 4 34.38 44.96 -13.53
N GLY A 5 35.45 44.16 -13.62
CA GLY A 5 35.38 42.76 -14.08
C GLY A 5 35.32 41.70 -12.98
N TRP A 6 35.70 42.01 -11.74
CA TRP A 6 35.89 40.97 -10.72
C TRP A 6 34.71 40.79 -9.74
N LEU A 7 33.87 41.81 -9.57
CA LEU A 7 32.69 41.73 -8.69
C LEU A 7 31.54 40.92 -9.31
N ILE A 8 31.48 40.82 -10.64
CA ILE A 8 30.44 40.04 -11.34
C ILE A 8 30.79 38.54 -11.37
N ALA A 9 32.08 38.20 -11.35
CA ALA A 9 32.53 36.80 -11.32
C ALA A 9 32.29 36.12 -9.96
N PHE A 10 32.37 36.87 -8.85
CA PHE A 10 32.09 36.33 -7.51
C PHE A 10 30.58 36.18 -7.21
N ALA A 11 29.74 37.06 -7.77
CA ALA A 11 28.29 36.95 -7.62
C ALA A 11 27.70 35.75 -8.39
N ALA A 12 28.26 35.40 -9.55
CA ALA A 12 27.82 34.25 -10.34
C ALA A 12 28.26 32.90 -9.73
N ALA A 13 29.42 32.86 -9.06
CA ALA A 13 29.92 31.63 -8.42
C ALA A 13 29.14 31.29 -7.13
N LEU A 14 28.66 32.28 -6.37
CA LEU A 14 27.85 32.05 -5.17
C LEU A 14 26.40 31.66 -5.50
N LEU A 15 25.87 32.12 -6.64
CA LEU A 15 24.50 31.79 -7.08
C LEU A 15 24.40 30.39 -7.71
N LEU A 16 25.49 29.84 -8.25
CA LEU A 16 25.50 28.51 -8.85
C LEU A 16 25.73 27.37 -7.83
N THR A 17 26.24 27.66 -6.63
CA THR A 17 26.43 26.65 -5.57
C THR A 17 25.19 26.40 -4.71
N LEU A 18 24.11 27.16 -4.92
CA LEU A 18 22.85 27.05 -4.14
C LEU A 18 21.75 26.22 -4.84
N ILE A 19 21.99 25.70 -6.05
CA ILE A 19 20.95 25.02 -6.85
C ILE A 19 21.11 23.48 -6.88
N VAL A 20 22.13 22.91 -6.24
CA VAL A 20 22.33 21.46 -6.21
C VAL A 20 22.52 20.95 -4.79
N VAL A 21 21.54 21.24 -3.92
CA VAL A 21 21.27 20.32 -2.82
C VAL A 21 20.21 19.37 -3.36
N PRO A 22 20.54 18.10 -3.65
CA PRO A 22 19.49 17.13 -3.86
C PRO A 22 18.70 17.08 -2.55
N VAL A 23 17.47 17.55 -2.60
CA VAL A 23 16.47 17.25 -1.57
C VAL A 23 16.24 15.75 -1.66
N GLN A 24 17.14 14.98 -1.04
CA GLN A 24 16.85 13.63 -0.64
C GLN A 24 15.90 13.75 0.55
N GLN A 25 14.61 13.97 0.27
CA GLN A 25 13.56 13.54 1.18
C GLN A 25 13.55 12.00 1.13
N SER A 26 14.52 11.40 1.81
CA SER A 26 14.31 10.07 2.36
C SER A 26 13.13 10.19 3.31
N PHE A 27 11.99 9.66 2.91
CA PHE A 27 10.90 9.31 3.83
C PHE A 27 11.39 8.18 4.74
N SER A 28 12.38 8.46 5.58
CA SER A 28 12.61 7.69 6.78
C SER A 28 11.51 8.12 7.74
N ALA A 29 10.64 7.18 8.11
CA ALA A 29 9.77 7.32 9.26
C ALA A 29 10.62 7.32 10.55
N GLU A 30 11.54 8.27 10.69
CA GLU A 30 12.19 8.55 11.96
C GLU A 30 11.18 9.32 12.79
N GLY A 31 10.34 8.57 13.50
CA GLY A 31 9.48 9.11 14.54
C GLY A 31 10.30 9.97 15.49
N ASN A 32 9.78 11.16 15.79
CA ASN A 32 10.34 12.05 16.80
C ASN A 32 10.58 11.23 18.08
N PRO A 33 11.81 11.17 18.64
CA PRO A 33 12.14 10.30 19.78
C PRO A 33 11.23 10.54 21.00
N THR A 34 10.69 11.76 21.15
CA THR A 34 9.69 12.10 22.17
C THR A 34 8.32 11.48 21.89
N ALA A 35 7.91 11.38 20.62
CA ALA A 35 6.64 10.74 20.22
C ALA A 35 6.71 9.22 20.43
N THR A 36 7.82 8.58 20.05
CA THR A 36 8.07 7.15 20.29
C THR A 36 8.04 6.83 21.78
N ALA A 37 8.62 7.67 22.64
CA ALA A 37 8.60 7.49 24.09
C ALA A 37 7.19 7.64 24.71
N ILE A 38 6.37 8.57 24.21
CA ILE A 38 4.98 8.77 24.69
C ILE A 38 4.06 7.62 24.25
N THR A 39 4.18 7.16 23.01
CA THR A 39 3.40 6.00 22.52
C THR A 39 3.78 4.73 23.25
N GLN A 40 5.07 4.53 23.55
CA GLN A 40 5.54 3.42 24.37
C GLN A 40 4.85 3.48 25.74
N SER A 41 4.89 4.61 26.47
CA SER A 41 4.31 4.68 27.82
C SER A 41 2.79 4.48 27.88
N ALA A 42 2.04 4.90 26.86
CA ALA A 42 0.57 4.80 26.87
C ALA A 42 0.06 3.43 26.39
N LEU A 43 0.82 2.73 25.54
CA LEU A 43 0.38 1.49 24.90
C LEU A 43 1.11 0.24 25.40
N ASN A 44 2.15 0.38 26.22
CA ASN A 44 2.98 -0.74 26.69
C ASN A 44 2.21 -1.92 27.32
N ASP A 45 1.08 -1.65 27.98
CA ASP A 45 0.26 -2.68 28.63
C ASP A 45 -1.05 -2.97 27.87
N GLN A 46 -1.22 -2.42 26.66
CA GLN A 46 -2.40 -2.65 25.85
C GLN A 46 -2.22 -3.91 25.00
N PHE A 47 -3.28 -4.70 24.91
CA PHE A 47 -3.33 -5.82 23.97
C PHE A 47 -3.26 -5.30 22.53
N HIS A 48 -2.40 -5.92 21.73
CA HIS A 48 -2.24 -5.61 20.31
C HIS A 48 -2.22 -6.89 19.48
N LEU A 49 -2.44 -6.72 18.18
CA LEU A 49 -2.39 -7.77 17.19
C LEU A 49 -1.14 -7.52 16.33
N ASP A 50 -0.29 -8.54 16.22
CA ASP A 50 1.07 -8.39 15.67
C ASP A 50 1.12 -8.43 14.15
N HIS A 51 0.07 -8.97 13.51
CA HIS A 51 0.03 -9.18 12.08
C HIS A 51 -1.09 -8.41 11.41
N VAL A 52 -0.87 -8.03 10.16
CA VAL A 52 -1.91 -7.47 9.28
C VAL A 52 -1.88 -8.15 7.92
N VAL A 53 -3.05 -8.58 7.47
CA VAL A 53 -3.27 -9.16 6.15
C VAL A 53 -4.25 -8.28 5.39
N LYS A 54 -3.93 -7.91 4.14
CA LYS A 54 -4.79 -7.10 3.28
C LYS A 54 -4.98 -7.76 1.92
N ILE A 55 -6.23 -7.88 1.47
CA ILE A 55 -6.57 -8.31 0.11
C ILE A 55 -7.17 -7.12 -0.63
N TYR A 56 -6.66 -6.84 -1.81
CA TYR A 56 -7.15 -5.78 -2.69
C TYR A 56 -8.19 -6.40 -3.62
N VAL A 57 -9.46 -6.10 -3.40
CA VAL A 57 -10.57 -6.64 -4.18
C VAL A 57 -10.86 -5.70 -5.35
N PRO A 58 -10.54 -6.07 -6.61
CA PRO A 58 -10.71 -5.18 -7.75
C PRO A 58 -12.18 -5.06 -8.15
N SER A 59 -12.56 -3.90 -8.68
CA SER A 59 -13.88 -3.66 -9.26
C SER A 59 -13.95 -3.96 -10.76
N THR A 60 -13.03 -4.80 -11.26
CA THR A 60 -12.92 -5.18 -12.66
C THR A 60 -12.85 -6.70 -12.82
N VAL A 61 -13.19 -7.16 -14.01
CA VAL A 61 -12.94 -8.52 -14.48
C VAL A 61 -12.12 -8.50 -15.75
N LYS A 62 -11.38 -9.59 -16.02
CA LYS A 62 -10.51 -9.70 -17.20
C LYS A 62 -9.51 -8.53 -17.32
N GLY A 63 -9.01 -8.04 -16.18
CA GLY A 63 -8.00 -7.00 -16.09
C GLY A 63 -8.54 -5.57 -16.00
N ASP A 64 -9.50 -5.19 -16.84
CA ASP A 64 -9.93 -3.79 -16.94
C ASP A 64 -11.44 -3.57 -17.20
N ILE A 65 -12.24 -4.63 -17.31
CA ILE A 65 -13.67 -4.52 -17.60
C ILE A 65 -14.42 -4.25 -16.29
N PRO A 66 -15.04 -3.08 -16.08
CA PRO A 66 -15.71 -2.78 -14.82
C PRO A 66 -16.91 -3.70 -14.55
N ILE A 67 -17.10 -4.10 -13.30
CA ILE A 67 -18.32 -4.77 -12.83
C ILE A 67 -19.25 -3.76 -12.13
N THR A 68 -20.50 -4.14 -11.91
CA THR A 68 -21.44 -3.31 -11.16
C THR A 68 -21.04 -3.22 -9.69
N ASP A 69 -21.38 -2.10 -9.02
CA ASP A 69 -21.11 -1.92 -7.58
C ASP A 69 -21.71 -3.06 -6.74
N ALA A 70 -22.91 -3.54 -7.09
CA ALA A 70 -23.55 -4.67 -6.41
C ALA A 70 -22.77 -5.99 -6.59
N ALA A 71 -22.20 -6.22 -7.78
CA ALA A 71 -21.37 -7.41 -8.02
C ALA A 71 -20.03 -7.29 -7.27
N HIS A 72 -19.40 -6.11 -7.28
CA HIS A 72 -18.16 -5.86 -6.53
C HIS A 72 -18.38 -6.03 -5.03
N GLN A 73 -19.46 -5.47 -4.49
CA GLN A 73 -19.79 -5.57 -3.07
C GLN A 73 -19.94 -7.04 -2.62
N LYS A 74 -20.44 -7.94 -3.47
CA LYS A 74 -20.50 -9.37 -3.16
C LYS A 74 -19.12 -9.97 -2.87
N PHE A 75 -18.09 -9.59 -3.64
CA PHE A 75 -16.72 -10.06 -3.42
C PHE A 75 -16.09 -9.40 -2.18
N VAL A 76 -16.39 -8.13 -1.93
CA VAL A 76 -15.98 -7.43 -0.71
C VAL A 76 -16.57 -8.12 0.52
N ASP A 77 -17.87 -8.41 0.53
CA ASP A 77 -18.56 -9.07 1.64
C ASP A 77 -18.04 -10.48 1.88
N GLN A 78 -17.75 -11.22 0.81
CA GLN A 78 -17.09 -12.52 0.91
C GLN A 78 -15.71 -12.40 1.55
N THR A 79 -14.90 -11.42 1.14
CA THR A 79 -13.56 -11.20 1.69
C THR A 79 -13.63 -10.81 3.16
N LEU A 80 -14.53 -9.89 3.52
CA LEU A 80 -14.82 -9.50 4.90
C LEU A 80 -15.22 -10.71 5.74
N THR A 81 -16.11 -11.56 5.22
CA THR A 81 -16.59 -12.77 5.92
C THR A 81 -15.46 -13.75 6.16
N LYS A 82 -14.61 -13.99 5.15
CA LYS A 82 -13.47 -14.92 5.27
C LYS A 82 -12.43 -14.41 6.26
N LEU A 83 -11.94 -13.18 6.08
CA LEU A 83 -10.93 -12.60 6.97
C LEU A 83 -11.45 -12.47 8.41
N SER A 84 -12.70 -12.04 8.60
CA SER A 84 -13.30 -11.99 9.94
C SER A 84 -13.42 -13.38 10.58
N GLY A 85 -13.76 -14.40 9.78
CA GLY A 85 -13.84 -15.77 10.26
C GLY A 85 -12.49 -16.36 10.68
N TRP A 86 -11.39 -15.92 10.07
CA TRP A 86 -10.04 -16.39 10.41
C TRP A 86 -9.37 -15.58 11.52
N PHE A 87 -9.64 -14.28 11.60
CA PHE A 87 -8.87 -13.35 12.43
C PHE A 87 -9.71 -12.57 13.44
N GLY A 88 -11.01 -12.85 13.54
CA GLY A 88 -11.92 -12.25 14.52
C GLY A 88 -12.55 -10.93 14.09
N GLY A 89 -12.08 -10.31 13.00
CA GLY A 89 -12.68 -9.13 12.40
C GLY A 89 -11.93 -8.67 11.15
N ALA A 90 -12.61 -7.89 10.32
CA ALA A 90 -12.02 -7.29 9.12
C ALA A 90 -12.65 -5.93 8.85
N THR A 91 -11.92 -5.05 8.16
CA THR A 91 -12.37 -3.73 7.73
C THR A 91 -12.15 -3.57 6.23
N ALA A 92 -13.10 -2.96 5.55
CA ALA A 92 -13.01 -2.63 4.13
C ALA A 92 -12.87 -1.12 3.95
N ILE A 93 -11.93 -0.69 3.14
CA ILE A 93 -11.75 0.71 2.76
C ILE A 93 -11.68 0.85 1.23
N PRO A 94 -12.33 1.87 0.65
CA PRO A 94 -12.22 2.14 -0.78
C PRO A 94 -10.82 2.67 -1.11
N GLY A 95 -10.34 2.35 -2.31
CA GLY A 95 -9.06 2.81 -2.86
C GLY A 95 -9.10 2.91 -4.38
N GLU A 96 -8.04 3.50 -4.93
CA GLU A 96 -7.79 3.55 -6.37
C GLU A 96 -6.50 2.78 -6.67
N GLY A 97 -6.64 1.67 -7.40
CA GLY A 97 -5.53 0.89 -7.90
C GLY A 97 -5.08 1.43 -9.25
N ALA A 98 -3.79 1.32 -9.53
CA ALA A 98 -3.28 1.61 -10.86
C ALA A 98 -2.04 0.76 -11.19
N TRP A 99 -1.92 0.38 -12.45
CA TRP A 99 -0.77 -0.36 -12.97
C TRP A 99 -0.52 0.06 -14.42
N VAL A 100 0.65 -0.30 -14.95
CA VAL A 100 1.04 0.03 -16.32
C VAL A 100 1.04 -1.24 -17.15
N ASP A 101 0.31 -1.23 -18.25
CA ASP A 101 0.23 -2.37 -19.16
C ASP A 101 1.49 -2.53 -20.04
N ASN A 102 1.49 -3.58 -20.87
CA ASN A 102 2.58 -3.83 -21.82
C ASN A 102 2.74 -2.73 -22.88
N HIS A 103 1.71 -1.91 -23.10
CA HIS A 103 1.68 -0.79 -24.02
C HIS A 103 2.08 0.55 -23.36
N LYS A 104 2.51 0.53 -22.09
CA LYS A 104 2.86 1.72 -21.29
C LYS A 104 1.67 2.64 -20.99
N THR A 105 0.47 2.08 -20.98
CA THR A 105 -0.77 2.77 -20.62
C THR A 105 -1.02 2.60 -19.13
N LEU A 106 -1.35 3.70 -18.44
CA LEU A 106 -1.81 3.65 -17.05
C LEU A 106 -3.25 3.13 -17.02
N ILE A 107 -3.44 1.95 -16.48
CA ILE A 107 -4.75 1.39 -16.16
C ILE A 107 -5.06 1.76 -14.72
N LYS A 108 -6.26 2.32 -14.50
CA LYS A 108 -6.76 2.68 -13.18
C LYS A 108 -8.06 1.92 -12.91
N GLU A 109 -8.23 1.46 -11.69
CA GLU A 109 -9.45 0.81 -11.26
C GLU A 109 -9.82 1.17 -9.83
N LYS A 110 -11.11 1.07 -9.49
CA LYS A 110 -11.50 1.12 -8.08
C LYS A 110 -11.14 -0.21 -7.45
N VAL A 111 -10.60 -0.15 -6.24
CA VAL A 111 -10.33 -1.32 -5.42
C VAL A 111 -10.96 -1.13 -4.06
N THR A 112 -11.33 -2.22 -3.41
CA THR A 112 -11.65 -2.20 -1.98
C THR A 112 -10.59 -3.01 -1.27
N ILE A 113 -9.83 -2.35 -0.40
CA ILE A 113 -8.80 -2.99 0.42
C ILE A 113 -9.51 -3.55 1.64
N VAL A 114 -9.56 -4.86 1.75
CA VAL A 114 -10.12 -5.54 2.92
C VAL A 114 -8.95 -6.06 3.75
N TYR A 115 -8.86 -5.62 4.99
CA TYR A 115 -7.79 -6.03 5.87
C TYR A 115 -8.28 -6.55 7.21
N ALA A 116 -7.48 -7.41 7.81
CA ALA A 116 -7.69 -7.93 9.15
C ALA A 116 -6.37 -7.89 9.91
N PHE A 117 -6.46 -7.54 11.19
CA PHE A 117 -5.37 -7.72 12.13
C PHE A 117 -5.50 -9.10 12.79
N ALA A 118 -4.37 -9.75 13.04
CA ALA A 118 -4.32 -11.08 13.64
C ALA A 118 -3.29 -11.14 14.77
N GLU A 119 -3.63 -11.83 15.85
CA GLU A 119 -2.70 -12.06 16.97
C GLU A 119 -1.57 -12.99 16.51
N LYS A 120 -1.92 -14.01 15.72
CA LYS A 120 -0.99 -15.00 15.18
C LYS A 120 -1.30 -15.25 13.72
N LEU A 121 -0.26 -15.36 12.89
CA LEU A 121 -0.38 -15.74 11.49
C LEU A 121 0.46 -16.99 11.22
N GLU A 122 -0.13 -18.16 11.47
CA GLU A 122 0.51 -19.44 11.21
C GLU A 122 0.49 -19.80 9.72
N LYS A 123 1.36 -20.76 9.34
CA LYS A 123 1.49 -21.21 7.95
C LYS A 123 0.16 -21.65 7.35
N ASP A 124 -0.67 -22.38 8.10
CA ASP A 124 -1.95 -22.89 7.58
C ASP A 124 -2.97 -21.77 7.38
N SER A 125 -3.04 -20.80 8.30
CA SER A 125 -3.88 -19.61 8.13
C SER A 125 -3.44 -18.78 6.91
N LEU A 126 -2.13 -18.62 6.72
CA LEU A 126 -1.59 -17.93 5.55
C LEU A 126 -1.90 -18.69 4.25
N ASN A 127 -1.79 -20.02 4.24
CA ASN A 127 -2.17 -20.84 3.09
C ASN A 127 -3.66 -20.65 2.74
N GLN A 128 -4.55 -20.61 3.72
CA GLN A 128 -5.98 -20.37 3.51
C GLN A 128 -6.24 -19.00 2.86
N VAL A 129 -5.54 -17.97 3.30
CA VAL A 129 -5.61 -16.63 2.70
C VAL A 129 -5.14 -16.67 1.25
N VAL A 130 -4.02 -17.32 0.96
CA VAL A 130 -3.47 -17.45 -0.40
C VAL A 130 -4.42 -18.23 -1.31
N ASP A 131 -4.97 -19.34 -0.84
CA ASP A 131 -5.92 -20.15 -1.61
C ASP A 131 -7.21 -19.37 -1.91
N TYR A 132 -7.66 -18.55 -0.96
CA TYR A 132 -8.79 -17.65 -1.22
C TYR A 132 -8.44 -16.55 -2.23
N ALA A 133 -7.25 -15.95 -2.15
CA ALA A 133 -6.81 -14.96 -3.14
C ALA A 133 -6.72 -15.56 -4.55
N LYS A 134 -6.25 -16.80 -4.70
CA LYS A 134 -6.29 -17.56 -5.97
C LYS A 134 -7.71 -17.77 -6.47
N LYS A 135 -8.62 -18.17 -5.58
CA LYS A 135 -10.04 -18.32 -5.95
C LYS A 135 -10.64 -16.99 -6.41
N LEU A 136 -10.37 -15.89 -5.69
CA LEU A 136 -10.85 -14.56 -6.05
C LEU A 136 -10.30 -14.11 -7.40
N LYS A 137 -9.03 -14.41 -7.67
CA LYS A 137 -8.37 -14.19 -8.97
C LYS A 137 -9.14 -14.90 -10.08
N ASP A 138 -9.43 -16.19 -9.91
CA ASP A 138 -10.17 -17.00 -10.88
C ASP A 138 -11.60 -16.50 -11.08
N ASP A 139 -12.31 -16.18 -9.99
CA ASP A 139 -13.68 -15.67 -10.01
C ASP A 139 -13.80 -14.34 -10.77
N LEU A 140 -12.77 -13.49 -10.68
CA LEU A 140 -12.70 -12.19 -11.36
C LEU A 140 -11.94 -12.26 -12.70
N ALA A 141 -11.43 -13.43 -13.08
CA ALA A 141 -10.57 -13.62 -14.25
C ALA A 141 -9.40 -12.61 -14.31
N GLN A 142 -8.77 -12.36 -13.17
CA GLN A 142 -7.60 -11.49 -13.06
C GLN A 142 -6.31 -12.27 -13.37
N SER A 143 -5.25 -11.58 -13.78
CA SER A 143 -3.92 -12.20 -13.89
C SER A 143 -3.29 -12.42 -12.52
N ALA A 144 -3.57 -11.54 -11.56
CA ALA A 144 -3.14 -11.66 -10.17
C ALA A 144 -4.09 -10.91 -9.22
N ILE A 145 -4.08 -11.30 -7.94
CA ILE A 145 -4.65 -10.52 -6.84
C ILE A 145 -3.54 -10.01 -5.94
N SER A 146 -3.62 -8.74 -5.53
CA SER A 146 -2.67 -8.18 -4.58
C SER A 146 -3.02 -8.60 -3.16
N LEU A 147 -2.06 -9.26 -2.50
CA LEU A 147 -2.11 -9.67 -1.10
C LEU A 147 -0.96 -8.99 -0.36
N GLU A 148 -1.26 -8.20 0.66
CA GLU A 148 -0.25 -7.61 1.55
C GLU A 148 -0.23 -8.35 2.89
N VAL A 149 0.97 -8.74 3.34
CA VAL A 149 1.18 -9.32 4.67
C VAL A 149 2.31 -8.56 5.35
N ASP A 150 2.02 -7.94 6.49
CA ASP A 150 2.97 -7.18 7.31
C ASP A 150 3.79 -6.17 6.48
N GLY A 151 3.09 -5.41 5.61
CA GLY A 151 3.69 -4.38 4.77
C GLY A 151 4.39 -4.88 3.51
N LYS A 152 4.39 -6.19 3.24
CA LYS A 152 4.96 -6.78 2.02
C LYS A 152 3.84 -7.16 1.06
N LEU A 153 3.87 -6.58 -0.14
CA LEU A 153 2.92 -6.88 -1.21
C LEU A 153 3.37 -8.09 -2.03
N TYR A 154 2.45 -9.01 -2.27
CA TYR A 154 2.62 -10.20 -3.10
C TYR A 154 1.54 -10.20 -4.19
N PHE A 155 1.92 -10.61 -5.40
CA PHE A 155 1.00 -10.86 -6.50
C PHE A 155 0.67 -12.36 -6.52
N ILE A 156 -0.60 -12.68 -6.29
CA ILE A 156 -1.09 -14.06 -6.30
C ILE A 156 -1.58 -14.39 -7.70
N GLU A 157 -0.74 -15.08 -8.47
CA GLU A 157 -0.98 -15.57 -9.83
C GLU A 157 -1.75 -16.90 -9.90
#